data_AF-A0A094D5Y6-F1
#
_entry.id   AF-A0A094D5Y6-F1
#
_cell.length_a   1.000
_cell.length_b   1.000
_cell.length_c   1.000
_cell.angle_alpha   90.00
_cell.angle_beta   90.00
_cell.angle_gamma   90.00
#
_symmetry.space_group_name_H-M   'P 1'
#
loop_
_entity.id
_entity.type
_entity.pdbx_description
1 polymer ?
#
loop_
_entity_poly.entity_id
_entity_poly.type
_entity_poly.pdbx_seq_one_letter_code
_entity_poly.pdbx_strand_id
1 'polypeptide(L)'
;MADVDEGRGAPIDEPLDLVRLSLDEIVFVKLRGDRELKGRLHAYDSHCNLVLGDVVETVYVVDEDDEDGETLKTIHKKSEMLFVRGDSVVLISPQASS
;
A
#
# COMPACT_ATOMS: atom_id res chain seq x y z
N MET A 1 37.30 3.39 -13.02
CA MET A 1 36.99 2.08 -12.41
C MET A 1 35.75 2.32 -11.58
N ALA A 2 34.58 1.99 -12.12
CA ALA A 2 33.33 2.03 -11.36
C ALA A 2 33.25 0.65 -10.67
N ASP A 3 33.46 0.63 -9.37
CA ASP A 3 33.21 -0.56 -8.57
C ASP A 3 31.70 -0.80 -8.57
N VAL A 4 31.31 -1.84 -9.30
CA VAL A 4 29.99 -2.44 -9.27
C VAL A 4 29.99 -3.34 -8.04
N ASP A 5 29.51 -2.83 -6.90
CA ASP A 5 29.22 -3.64 -5.71
C ASP A 5 27.90 -4.38 -5.94
N GLU A 6 27.98 -5.46 -6.72
CA GLU A 6 26.97 -6.51 -6.79
C GLU A 6 27.00 -7.33 -5.49
N GLY A 7 26.00 -7.15 -4.61
CA GLY A 7 25.59 -8.20 -3.68
C GLY A 7 25.61 -7.91 -2.17
N ARG A 8 25.88 -6.69 -1.71
CA ARG A 8 25.55 -6.27 -0.34
C ARG A 8 24.58 -5.11 -0.38
N GLY A 9 23.50 -5.22 0.38
CA GLY A 9 22.37 -4.29 0.36
C GLY A 9 22.84 -2.85 0.27
N ALA A 10 22.41 -2.15 -0.78
CA ALA A 10 22.68 -0.74 -0.95
C ALA A 10 22.33 -0.02 0.37
N PRO A 11 23.16 0.93 0.82
CA PRO A 11 22.84 1.71 2.00
C PRO A 11 21.45 2.32 1.83
N ILE A 12 20.64 2.23 2.89
CA ILE A 12 19.31 2.83 2.92
C ILE A 12 19.55 4.33 3.08
N ASP A 13 19.68 5.02 1.96
CA ASP A 13 19.98 6.45 1.92
C ASP A 13 18.71 7.27 1.71
N GLU A 14 17.70 6.71 1.04
CA GLU A 14 16.43 7.37 0.77
C GLU A 14 15.22 6.65 1.40
N PRO A 15 14.15 7.38 1.75
CA PRO A 15 12.94 6.77 2.31
C PRO A 15 12.32 5.67 1.44
N LEU A 16 12.44 5.78 0.11
CA LEU A 16 11.93 4.79 -0.84
C LEU A 16 12.75 3.49 -0.86
N ASP A 17 13.99 3.51 -0.37
CA ASP A 17 14.80 2.30 -0.24
C ASP A 17 14.22 1.36 0.82
N LEU A 18 13.53 1.90 1.84
CA LEU A 18 12.80 1.08 2.81
C LEU A 18 11.62 0.37 2.17
N VAL A 19 10.90 1.03 1.24
CA VAL A 19 9.78 0.41 0.50
C VAL A 19 10.30 -0.73 -0.38
N ARG A 20 11.52 -0.60 -0.92
CA ARG A 20 12.19 -1.67 -1.68
C ARG A 20 12.33 -2.96 -0.89
N LEU A 21 12.59 -2.85 0.41
CA LEU A 21 12.73 -4.01 1.29
C LEU A 21 11.41 -4.77 1.48
N SER A 22 10.27 -4.13 1.20
CA SER A 22 8.93 -4.74 1.29
C SER A 22 8.44 -5.32 -0.04
N LEU A 23 9.28 -5.40 -1.08
CA LEU A 23 8.93 -6.08 -2.33
C LEU A 23 8.67 -7.57 -2.08
N ASP A 24 7.62 -8.10 -2.71
CA ASP A 24 7.09 -9.45 -2.51
C ASP A 24 6.53 -9.72 -1.09
N GLU A 25 6.43 -8.70 -0.24
CA GLU A 25 5.79 -8.78 1.07
C GLU A 25 4.38 -8.18 1.07
N ILE A 26 3.60 -8.48 2.12
CA ILE A 26 2.29 -7.88 2.32
C ILE A 26 2.46 -6.50 2.94
N VAL A 27 1.87 -5.49 2.30
CA VAL A 27 1.85 -4.11 2.77
C VAL A 27 0.44 -3.65 3.10
N PHE A 28 0.34 -2.73 4.05
CA PHE A 28 -0.85 -1.94 4.29
C PHE A 28 -0.66 -0.56 3.64
N VAL A 29 -1.66 -0.11 2.88
CA VAL A 29 -1.65 1.18 2.19
C VAL A 29 -2.89 1.96 2.57
N LYS A 30 -2.72 3.16 3.15
CA LYS A 30 -3.83 4.11 3.35
C LYS A 30 -3.93 4.98 2.10
N LEU A 31 -5.14 5.05 1.54
CA LEU A 31 -5.48 5.95 0.46
C LEU A 31 -6.30 7.13 0.99
N ARG A 32 -6.34 8.21 0.22
CA ARG A 32 -7.32 9.30 0.42
C ARG A 32 -8.76 8.77 0.28
N GLY A 33 -9.69 9.42 0.99
CA GLY A 33 -11.12 9.13 0.92
C GLY A 33 -11.50 7.84 1.65
N ASP A 34 -10.96 7.65 2.85
CA ASP A 34 -11.35 6.57 3.77
C ASP A 34 -11.28 5.16 3.15
N ARG A 35 -10.18 4.93 2.44
CA ARG A 35 -9.89 3.67 1.76
C ARG A 35 -8.55 3.11 2.22
N GLU A 36 -8.52 1.80 2.39
CA GLU A 36 -7.33 1.05 2.81
C GLU A 36 -7.15 -0.15 1.89
N LEU A 37 -5.90 -0.46 1.57
CA LEU A 37 -5.53 -1.66 0.83
C LEU A 37 -4.61 -2.51 1.69
N LYS A 38 -4.81 -3.83 1.61
CA LYS A 38 -3.84 -4.83 2.07
C LYS A 38 -3.56 -5.77 0.90
N GLY A 39 -2.30 -5.91 0.52
CA GLY A 39 -1.91 -6.74 -0.63
C GLY A 39 -0.40 -6.93 -0.72
N ARG A 40 0.03 -7.82 -1.61
CA ARG A 40 1.44 -8.10 -1.88
C ARG A 40 2.03 -7.01 -2.77
N LEU A 41 3.14 -6.40 -2.39
CA LEU A 41 3.79 -5.36 -3.19
C LEU A 41 4.66 -5.96 -4.30
N HIS A 42 4.23 -5.84 -5.56
CA HIS A 42 5.01 -6.33 -6.71
C HIS A 42 5.96 -5.29 -7.29
N ALA A 43 5.54 -4.02 -7.34
CA ALA A 43 6.35 -2.94 -7.89
C ALA A 43 5.92 -1.58 -7.33
N TYR A 44 6.86 -0.63 -7.37
CA TYR A 44 6.62 0.78 -7.07
C TYR A 44 7.52 1.69 -7.91
N ASP A 45 7.23 2.99 -7.93
CA ASP A 45 8.09 4.01 -8.53
C ASP A 45 8.26 5.25 -7.61
N SER A 46 8.99 6.26 -8.09
CA SER A 46 9.25 7.51 -7.35
C SER A 46 8.02 8.38 -7.13
N HIS A 47 6.92 8.13 -7.85
CA HIS A 47 5.64 8.80 -7.63
C HIS A 47 4.78 8.09 -6.59
N CYS A 48 5.26 6.97 -6.02
CA CYS A 48 4.49 6.06 -5.19
C CYS A 48 3.31 5.42 -5.94
N ASN A 49 3.39 5.28 -7.26
CA ASN A 49 2.50 4.34 -7.94
C ASN A 49 2.84 2.92 -7.49
N LEU A 50 1.86 2.05 -7.31
CA LEU A 50 2.04 0.69 -6.80
C LEU A 50 1.38 -0.32 -7.73
N VAL A 51 2.00 -1.50 -7.85
CA VAL A 51 1.36 -2.70 -8.37
C VAL A 51 1.22 -3.68 -7.21
N LEU A 52 -0.01 -3.98 -6.84
CA LEU A 52 -0.33 -4.88 -5.73
C LEU A 52 -1.03 -6.15 -6.24
N GLY A 53 -0.70 -7.29 -5.64
CA GLY A 53 -1.34 -8.58 -5.88
C GLY A 53 -2.13 -9.05 -4.65
N ASP A 54 -3.11 -9.93 -4.87
CA ASP A 54 -3.98 -10.50 -3.82
C ASP A 54 -4.56 -9.44 -2.87
N VAL A 55 -5.13 -8.39 -3.47
CA VAL A 55 -5.51 -7.17 -2.76
C VAL A 55 -6.88 -7.31 -2.11
N VAL A 56 -6.96 -6.97 -0.83
CA VAL A 56 -8.19 -6.65 -0.12
C VAL A 56 -8.28 -5.15 0.06
N GLU A 57 -9.26 -4.55 -0.59
CA GLU A 57 -9.65 -3.16 -0.37
C GLU A 57 -10.73 -3.08 0.70
N THR A 58 -10.59 -2.11 1.61
CA THR A 58 -11.58 -1.75 2.62
C THR A 58 -11.99 -0.30 2.39
N VAL A 59 -13.29 -0.06 2.20
CA VAL A 59 -13.89 1.28 2.04
C VAL A 59 -14.79 1.55 3.24
N TYR A 60 -14.54 2.65 3.95
CA TYR A 60 -15.40 3.10 5.04
C TYR A 60 -16.40 4.13 4.50
N VAL A 61 -17.68 3.90 4.76
CA VAL A 61 -18.79 4.76 4.33
C VAL A 61 -19.59 5.14 5.57
N VAL A 62 -19.82 6.43 5.77
CA VAL A 62 -20.75 6.93 6.79
C VAL A 62 -22.15 6.83 6.20
N ASP A 63 -23.05 6.11 6.87
CA ASP A 63 -24.46 6.11 6.47
C ASP A 63 -25.14 7.39 6.99
N GLU A 64 -25.54 8.26 6.07
CA GLU A 64 -26.23 9.52 6.40
C GLU A 64 -27.74 9.32 6.61
N ASP A 65 -28.28 8.15 6.26
CA ASP A 65 -29.72 7.83 6.34
C ASP A 65 -30.12 7.13 7.66
N ASP A 66 -29.16 6.78 8.52
CA ASP A 66 -29.44 6.25 9.87
C ASP A 66 -29.82 7.40 10.81
N GLU A 67 -30.99 7.33 11.45
CA GLU A 67 -31.54 8.39 12.33
C GLU A 67 -30.62 8.77 13.51
N ASP A 68 -29.67 7.90 13.86
CA ASP A 68 -28.65 8.11 14.90
C ASP A 68 -27.29 8.61 14.37
N GLY A 69 -27.11 8.73 13.03
CA GLY A 69 -25.96 9.38 12.39
C GLY A 69 -24.57 8.76 12.58
N GLU A 70 -24.48 7.57 13.18
CA GLU A 70 -23.20 7.04 13.69
C GLU A 70 -22.78 5.65 13.15
N THR A 71 -23.49 5.07 12.17
CA THR A 71 -23.15 3.72 11.68
C THR A 71 -22.10 3.77 10.55
N LEU A 72 -20.84 3.53 10.94
CA LEU A 72 -19.73 3.30 9.99
C LEU A 72 -19.90 1.95 9.29
N LYS A 73 -20.20 1.97 7.99
CA LYS A 73 -20.25 0.77 7.14
C LYS A 73 -18.89 0.50 6.52
N THR A 74 -18.48 -0.76 6.54
CA THR A 74 -17.21 -1.22 5.96
C THR A 74 -17.50 -2.15 4.79
N ILE A 75 -16.99 -1.80 3.60
CA ILE A 75 -17.15 -2.59 2.38
C ILE A 75 -15.80 -3.20 2.00
N HIS A 76 -15.75 -4.51 1.80
CA HIS A 76 -14.56 -5.20 1.34
C HIS A 76 -14.65 -5.60 -0.13
N LYS A 77 -13.60 -5.33 -0.91
CA LYS A 77 -13.46 -5.77 -2.30
C LYS A 77 -12.15 -6.53 -2.46
N LYS A 78 -12.18 -7.58 -3.28
CA LYS A 78 -10.99 -8.39 -3.58
C LYS A 78 -10.60 -8.21 -5.04
N SER A 79 -9.30 -8.05 -5.30
CA SER A 79 -8.73 -7.98 -6.65
C SER A 79 -7.48 -8.85 -6.70
N GLU A 80 -7.34 -9.67 -7.74
CA GLU A 80 -6.13 -10.49 -7.95
C GLU A 80 -4.90 -9.61 -8.20
N MET A 81 -5.05 -8.58 -9.03
CA MET A 81 -4.01 -7.58 -9.31
C MET A 81 -4.64 -6.18 -9.38
N LEU A 82 -3.95 -5.18 -8.84
CA LEU A 82 -4.40 -3.80 -8.79
C LEU A 82 -3.24 -2.83 -9.03
N PHE A 83 -3.41 -1.93 -10.01
CA PHE A 83 -2.56 -0.75 -10.16
C PHE A 83 -3.13 0.41 -9.33
N VAL A 84 -2.28 1.05 -8.54
CA VAL A 84 -2.63 2.18 -7.67
C VAL A 84 -1.84 3.40 -8.09
N ARG A 85 -2.53 4.51 -8.31
CA ARG A 85 -1.89 5.79 -8.62
C ARG A 85 -1.40 6.48 -7.34
N GLY A 86 -0.14 6.92 -7.34
CA GLY A 86 0.55 7.47 -6.18
C GLY A 86 -0.04 8.76 -5.61
N ASP A 87 -0.70 9.58 -6.43
CA ASP A 87 -1.43 10.78 -5.98
C ASP A 87 -2.50 10.48 -4.91
N SER A 88 -2.98 9.23 -4.82
CA SER A 88 -3.99 8.82 -3.83
C SER A 88 -3.38 8.22 -2.57
N VAL A 89 -2.11 7.81 -2.60
CA VAL A 89 -1.41 7.17 -1.48
C VAL A 89 -1.11 8.22 -0.40
N VAL A 90 -1.40 7.86 0.85
CA VAL A 90 -1.13 8.68 2.03
C VAL A 90 -0.01 8.06 2.87
N LEU A 91 -0.05 6.73 3.07
CA LEU A 91 1.00 6.00 3.77
C LEU A 91 1.15 4.57 3.23
N ILE A 92 2.36 4.05 3.33
CA ILE A 92 2.71 2.64 3.07
C ILE A 92 3.36 2.10 4.34
N SER A 93 2.88 0.97 4.83
CA SER A 93 3.40 0.31 6.03
C SER A 93 3.66 -1.17 5.75
N PRO A 94 4.88 -1.67 6.00
CA PRO A 94 5.13 -3.11 5.95
C PRO A 94 4.30 -3.81 7.04
N GLN A 95 3.65 -4.91 6.68
CA GLN A 95 3.00 -5.76 7.66
C GLN A 95 4.03 -6.79 8.11
N ALA A 96 4.49 -6.71 9.36
CA ALA A 96 5.37 -7.74 9.91
C ALA A 96 4.71 -9.11 9.73
N SER A 97 5.42 -10.03 9.10
CA SER A 97 5.07 -11.45 9.13
C SER A 97 5.29 -11.91 10.57
N SER A 98 4.20 -12.11 11.30
CA SER A 98 4.20 -12.79 12.60
C SER A 98 4.59 -14.26 12.44
#